data_AF-A0A953CGW5-F1
#
_entry.id   AF-A0A953CGW5-F1
#
_cell.length_a   1.000
_cell.length_b   1.000
_cell.length_c   1.000
_cell.angle_alpha   90.00
_cell.angle_beta   90.00
_cell.angle_gamma   90.00
#
_symmetry.space_group_name_H-M   'P 1'
#
loop_
_entity.id
_entity.type
_entity.pdbx_description
1 polymer ?
#
loop_
_entity_poly.entity_id
_entity_poly.type
_entity_poly.pdbx_seq_one_letter_code
_entity_poly.pdbx_strand_id
1 'polypeptide(L)' 'MPFRNVLDADDLAVLRETFDDHCARFGITSKEGRASVAASLMVHYQNGVSNPTELRRLLDAEERFATGPAMRADPLI' A
#
# COMPACT_ATOMS: atom_id res chain seq x y z
N MET A 1 -27.39 5.37 9.11
CA MET A 1 -25.93 5.21 9.02
C MET A 1 -25.44 6.20 7.98
N PRO A 2 -24.73 7.30 8.32
CA PRO A 2 -24.35 8.26 7.31
C PRO A 2 -22.87 8.10 6.91
N PHE A 3 -22.69 8.11 5.60
CA PHE A 3 -21.45 8.12 4.84
C PHE A 3 -20.45 9.15 5.39
N ARG A 4 -19.46 8.67 6.14
CA ARG A 4 -18.32 9.46 6.61
C ARG A 4 -17.12 9.27 5.66
N ASN A 5 -17.41 9.17 4.37
CA ASN A 5 -16.46 8.74 3.33
C ASN A 5 -16.29 9.80 2.23
N VAL A 6 -16.36 11.08 2.60
CA VAL A 6 -15.70 12.11 1.81
C VAL A 6 -14.29 12.18 2.37
N LEU A 7 -13.35 11.50 1.70
CA LEU A 7 -11.92 11.74 1.90
C LEU A 7 -11.69 13.24 1.82
N ASP A 8 -11.21 13.84 2.91
CA ASP A 8 -10.89 15.26 2.90
C ASP A 8 -9.69 15.50 1.96
N ALA A 9 -9.52 16.74 1.49
CA ALA A 9 -8.42 17.05 0.58
C ALA A 9 -7.05 16.77 1.23
N ASP A 10 -6.99 16.91 2.56
CA ASP A 10 -5.84 16.60 3.40
C ASP A 10 -5.56 15.09 3.46
N ASP A 11 -6.57 14.26 3.70
CA ASP A 11 -6.44 12.79 3.68
C ASP A 11 -5.96 12.28 2.31
N LEU A 12 -6.48 12.86 1.22
CA LEU A 12 -6.05 12.51 -0.13
C LEU A 12 -4.60 12.91 -0.41
N ALA A 13 -4.15 14.05 0.10
CA ALA A 13 -2.76 14.46 0.00
C ALA A 13 -1.85 13.49 0.75
N VAL A 14 -2.24 13.09 1.96
CA VAL A 14 -1.51 12.13 2.79
C VAL A 14 -1.41 10.74 2.12
N LEU A 15 -2.53 10.22 1.61
CA LEU A 15 -2.56 8.94 0.90
C LEU A 15 -1.69 8.97 -0.35
N ARG A 16 -1.75 10.08 -1.11
CA ARG A 16 -0.97 10.25 -2.33
C ARG A 16 0.53 10.35 -2.03
N GLU A 17 0.92 11.10 -1.01
CA GLU A 17 2.33 11.19 -0.59
C GLU A 17 2.86 9.83 -0.13
N THR A 18 2.10 9.12 0.71
CA THR A 18 2.46 7.79 1.21
C THR A 18 2.61 6.78 0.07
N PHE A 19 1.70 6.84 -0.90
CA PHE A 19 1.73 5.99 -2.09
C PHE A 19 2.96 6.25 -2.97
N ASP A 20 3.24 7.52 -3.27
CA ASP A 20 4.34 7.90 -4.17
C ASP A 20 5.69 7.59 -3.52
N ASP A 21 5.85 7.89 -2.22
CA ASP A 21 7.04 7.53 -1.46
C ASP A 21 7.27 6.02 -1.42
N HIS A 22 6.24 5.21 -1.17
CA HIS A 22 6.36 3.76 -1.14
C HIS A 22 6.75 3.21 -2.52
N CYS A 23 6.07 3.64 -3.59
CA CYS A 23 6.42 3.24 -4.95
C CYS A 23 7.85 3.63 -5.31
N ALA A 24 8.29 4.84 -4.95
CA ALA A 24 9.66 5.29 -5.20
C ALA A 24 10.70 4.47 -4.41
N ARG A 25 10.40 4.17 -3.15
CA ARG A 25 11.30 3.44 -2.24
C ARG A 25 11.52 1.99 -2.65
N PHE A 26 10.48 1.32 -3.14
CA PHE A 26 10.54 -0.07 -3.61
C PHE A 26 10.76 -0.19 -5.13
N GLY A 27 10.91 0.93 -5.85
CA GLY A 27 11.13 0.95 -7.30
C GLY A 27 9.94 0.45 -8.12
N ILE A 28 8.72 0.55 -7.58
CA ILE A 28 7.49 0.08 -8.21
C ILE A 28 7.06 1.06 -9.30
N THR A 29 7.47 0.76 -10.53
CA THR A 29 7.16 1.57 -11.72
C THR A 29 6.03 0.97 -12.57
N SER A 30 5.81 -0.35 -12.44
CA SER A 30 4.77 -1.08 -13.16
C SER A 30 3.37 -0.65 -12.74
N LYS A 31 2.48 -0.44 -13.73
CA LYS A 31 1.07 -0.09 -13.50
C LYS A 31 0.36 -1.08 -12.57
N GLU A 32 0.63 -2.37 -12.73
CA GLU A 32 0.05 -3.43 -11.89
C GLU A 32 0.55 -3.38 -10.44
N GLY A 33 1.86 -3.19 -10.23
CA GLY A 33 2.42 -3.02 -8.87
C GLY A 33 1.86 -1.78 -8.19
N ARG A 34 1.79 -0.66 -8.91
CA ARG A 34 1.17 0.58 -8.43
C ARG A 34 -0.32 0.38 -8.09
N ALA A 35 -1.06 -0.37 -8.90
CA ALA A 35 -2.47 -0.67 -8.60
C ALA A 35 -2.61 -1.55 -7.35
N SER A 36 -1.72 -2.52 -7.15
CA SER A 36 -1.70 -3.37 -5.96
C SER A 36 -1.44 -2.57 -4.68
N VAL A 37 -0.42 -1.70 -4.69
CA VAL A 37 -0.11 -0.84 -3.53
C VAL A 37 -1.27 0.11 -3.23
N ALA A 38 -1.90 0.70 -4.25
CA ALA A 38 -3.07 1.56 -4.08
C ALA A 38 -4.27 0.80 -3.48
N ALA A 39 -4.48 -0.45 -3.89
CA ALA A 39 -5.53 -1.30 -3.33
C ALA A 39 -5.28 -1.60 -1.84
N SER A 40 -4.06 -2.00 -1.46
CA SER A 40 -3.70 -2.24 -0.06
C SER A 40 -3.86 -0.97 0.79
N LEU A 41 -3.37 0.17 0.30
CA LEU A 41 -3.52 1.47 0.98
C LEU A 41 -5.00 1.81 1.22
N MET A 42 -5.86 1.60 0.22
CA MET A 42 -7.31 1.83 0.32
C MET A 42 -7.99 0.87 1.30
N VAL A 43 -7.55 -0.38 1.39
CA VAL A 43 -8.07 -1.35 2.37
C VAL A 43 -7.74 -0.91 3.79
N HIS A 44 -6.51 -0.51 4.06
CA HIS A 44 -6.10 -0.02 5.39
C HIS A 44 -6.87 1.25 5.79
N TYR A 45 -7.04 2.18 4.86
CA TYR A 45 -7.84 3.39 5.11
C TYR A 45 -9.31 3.06 5.44
N GLN A 46 -9.93 2.16 4.67
CA GLN A 46 -11.30 1.71 4.91
C GLN A 46 -11.47 0.97 6.24
N ASN A 47 -10.41 0.30 6.74
CA ASN A 47 -10.40 -0.34 8.05
C ASN A 47 -10.22 0.67 9.20
N GLY A 48 -10.17 1.97 8.91
CA GLY A 48 -10.07 3.04 9.91
C GLY A 48 -8.64 3.49 10.21
N VAL A 49 -7.64 3.03 9.45
CA VAL A 49 -6.26 3.49 9.58
C VAL A 49 -6.07 4.75 8.75
N SER A 50 -6.22 5.91 9.40
CA SER A 50 -6.03 7.23 8.78
C SER A 50 -4.68 7.88 9.12
N ASN A 51 -3.85 7.23 9.95
CA ASN A 51 -2.54 7.75 10.32
C ASN A 51 -1.48 7.42 9.25
N PRO A 52 -0.81 8.42 8.64
CA PRO A 52 0.23 8.19 7.61
C PRO A 52 1.36 7.28 8.07
N THR A 53 1.78 7.43 9.33
CA THR A 53 2.90 6.65 9.89
C THR A 53 2.51 5.17 9.99
N GLU A 54 1.25 4.90 10.31
CA GLU A 54 0.72 3.56 10.47
C GLU A 54 0.47 2.90 9.11
N LEU A 55 -0.14 3.64 8.17
CA LEU A 55 -0.31 3.20 6.78
C LEU A 55 1.03 2.79 6.14
N ARG A 56 2.08 3.59 6.36
CA ARG A 56 3.41 3.31 5.82
C ARG A 56 4.05 2.07 6.45
N ARG A 57 3.84 1.84 7.75
CA ARG A 57 4.31 0.62 8.44
C ARG A 57 3.60 -0.63 7.91
N LEU A 58 2.29 -0.55 7.69
CA LEU A 58 1.50 -1.67 7.17
C LEU A 58 1.91 -2.03 5.74
N LEU A 59 2.07 -1.02 4.88
CA LEU A 59 2.56 -1.22 3.51
C LEU A 59 3.99 -1.76 3.45
N ASP A 60 4.89 -1.29 4.31
CA ASP A 60 6.28 -1.80 4.37
C ASP A 60 6.30 -3.25 4.87
N ALA A 61 5.42 -3.60 5.81
CA ALA A 61 5.25 -4.98 6.26
C ALA A 61 4.74 -5.87 5.13
N GLU A 62 3.66 -5.49 4.44
CA GLU A 62 3.14 -6.26 3.30
C GLU A 62 4.18 -6.44 2.21
N GLU A 63 4.93 -5.40 1.85
CA GLU A 63 5.94 -5.49 0.80
C GLU A 63 7.15 -6.33 1.22
N ARG A 64 7.51 -6.33 2.51
CA ARG A 64 8.52 -7.24 3.07
C ARG A 64 8.06 -8.69 3.10
N PHE A 65 6.76 -8.96 3.26
CA PHE A 65 6.22 -10.32 3.16
C PHE A 65 6.06 -10.74 1.70
N ALA A 66 5.73 -9.82 0.79
CA ALA A 66 5.67 -10.06 -0.66
C ALA A 66 7.07 -10.25 -1.28
N THR A 67 8.09 -9.55 -0.75
CA THR A 67 9.51 -9.63 -1.13
C THR A 67 10.33 -10.54 -0.19
N GLY A 68 9.67 -11.24 0.74
CA GLY A 68 10.25 -12.41 1.43
C GLY A 68 10.54 -13.50 0.40
N PRO A 69 11.54 -14.38 0.63
CA PRO A 69 12.25 -15.08 -0.43
C PRO A 69 11.26 -15.71 -1.40
N ALA A 70 11.41 -15.31 -2.66
CA ALA A 70 10.98 -16.00 -3.85
C ALA A 70 10.34 -17.35 -3.56
N MET A 71 9.13 -17.55 -4.04
CA MET A 71 9.01 -18.43 -5.20
C MET A 71 10.05 -19.55 -5.15
N ARG A 72 9.83 -20.56 -4.31
CA ARG A 72 10.14 -21.93 -4.72
C ARG A 72 9.14 -22.16 -5.86
N ALA A 73 9.35 -21.79 -7.13
CA ALA A 73 10.43 -22.30 -7.98
C ALA A 73 10.99 -23.57 -7.38
N ASP A 74 10.15 -24.59 -7.34
CA ASP A 74 10.60 -25.96 -7.25
C ASP A 74 11.31 -26.27 -8.58
N PRO A 75 12.65 -26.38 -8.61
CA PRO A 75 13.33 -26.87 -9.78
C PRO A 75 13.54 -28.37 -9.59
N LEU A 76 12.84 -29.16 -10.40
CA LEU A 76 13.08 -30.58 -10.68
C LEU A 76 13.06 -31.56 -9.49
N ILE A 77 12.05 -32.44 -9.46
CA ILE A 77 12.18 -33.87 -9.83
C ILE A 77 10.79 -34.51 -10.00
#